data_AF-A0A840HNF8-F1
#
_entry.id   AF-A0A840HNF8-F1
#
_cell.length_a   1.000
_cell.length_b   1.000
_cell.length_c   1.000
_cell.angle_alpha   90.00
_cell.angle_beta   90.00
_cell.angle_gamma   90.00
#
_symmetry.space_group_name_H-M   'P 1'
#
loop_
_entity.id
_entity.type
_entity.pdbx_description
1 polymer ?
#
loop_
_entity_poly.entity_id
_entity_poly.type
_entity_poly.pdbx_seq_one_letter_code
_entity_poly.pdbx_strand_id
1 'polypeptide(L)'
;MKLENFHAVAELIKERDYLLGLLIRLGSETKITIKTPMQSNQDMRPDLVDRMLPEIKLVIEQAIACVGEKLAALGVSTEKDAA
;
A
#
# COMPACT_ATOMS: atom_id res chain seq x y z
N MET A 1 -23.74 -4.32 6.83
CA MET A 1 -22.68 -4.83 7.72
C MET A 1 -23.25 -5.22 9.08
N LYS A 2 -22.74 -6.28 9.72
CA LYS A 2 -23.12 -6.71 11.08
C LYS A 2 -22.23 -6.06 12.15
N LEU A 3 -22.75 -5.88 13.37
CA LEU A 3 -22.03 -5.28 14.51
C LEU A 3 -20.71 -6.00 14.87
N GLU A 4 -20.69 -7.33 14.76
CA GLU A 4 -19.51 -8.16 15.01
C GLU A 4 -18.33 -7.88 14.05
N ASN A 5 -18.62 -7.33 12.87
CA ASN A 5 -17.63 -7.09 11.83
C ASN A 5 -16.95 -5.71 11.93
N PHE A 6 -17.40 -4.82 12.85
CA PHE A 6 -16.88 -3.46 12.93
C PHE A 6 -15.38 -3.40 13.21
N HIS A 7 -14.90 -4.25 14.12
CA HIS A 7 -13.47 -4.29 14.44
C HIS A 7 -12.64 -4.77 13.24
N ALA A 8 -13.08 -5.85 12.57
CA ALA A 8 -12.42 -6.37 11.38
C ALA A 8 -12.36 -5.33 10.26
N VAL A 9 -13.44 -4.56 10.06
CA VAL A 9 -13.48 -3.48 9.07
C VAL A 9 -12.53 -2.36 9.43
N ALA A 10 -12.47 -1.96 10.71
CA ALA A 10 -11.56 -0.90 11.15
C ALA A 10 -10.09 -1.27 10.88
N GLU A 11 -9.70 -2.53 11.12
CA GLU A 11 -8.35 -3.00 10.81
C GLU A 11 -8.09 -3.04 9.29
N LEU A 12 -9.04 -3.51 8.49
CA LEU A 12 -8.91 -3.52 7.03
C LEU A 12 -8.82 -2.10 6.42
N ILE A 13 -9.54 -1.12 6.98
CA ILE A 13 -9.41 0.29 6.56
C ILE A 13 -8.01 0.82 6.87
N LYS A 14 -7.48 0.57 8.09
CA LYS A 14 -6.11 0.96 8.45
C LYS A 14 -5.07 0.33 7.52
N GLU A 15 -5.24 -0.95 7.20
CA GLU A 15 -4.37 -1.67 6.25
C GLU A 15 -4.41 -1.03 4.86
N ARG A 16 -5.61 -0.77 4.34
CA ARG A 16 -5.79 -0.09 3.04
C ARG A 16 -5.12 1.28 3.02
N ASP A 17 -5.33 2.09 4.05
CA ASP A 17 -4.78 3.45 4.14
C ASP A 17 -3.26 3.43 4.26
N TYR A 18 -2.70 2.45 4.99
CA TYR A 18 -1.26 2.21 5.05
C TYR A 18 -0.68 1.87 3.68
N LEU A 19 -1.30 0.93 2.94
CA LEU A 19 -0.87 0.52 1.60
C LEU A 19 -0.95 1.68 0.58
N LEU A 20 -2.02 2.48 0.63
CA LEU A 20 -2.13 3.70 -0.18
C LEU A 20 -1.01 4.70 0.15
N GLY A 21 -0.72 4.89 1.44
CA GLY A 21 0.39 5.73 1.90
C GLY A 21 1.77 5.25 1.43
N LEU A 22 1.97 3.93 1.34
CA LEU A 22 3.18 3.35 0.76
C LEU A 22 3.28 3.60 -0.74
N LEU A 23 2.18 3.40 -1.48
CA LEU A 23 2.15 3.62 -2.93
C LEU A 23 2.45 5.09 -3.28
N ILE A 24 1.85 6.04 -2.53
CA ILE A 24 2.14 7.47 -2.66
C ILE A 24 3.61 7.76 -2.39
N ARG A 25 4.18 7.20 -1.32
CA ARG A 25 5.61 7.37 -1.00
C ARG A 25 6.54 6.84 -2.09
N LEU A 26 6.23 5.68 -2.66
CA LEU A 26 6.98 5.14 -3.81
C LEU A 26 6.81 5.98 -5.09
N GLY A 27 5.74 6.77 -5.18
CA GLY A 27 5.54 7.76 -6.24
C GLY A 27 6.32 9.06 -6.03
N SER A 28 6.50 9.48 -4.77
CA SER A 28 7.15 10.75 -4.40
C SER A 28 8.65 10.64 -4.11
N GLU A 29 9.10 9.50 -3.58
CA GLU A 29 10.50 9.22 -3.24
C GLU A 29 10.99 8.07 -4.13
N THR A 30 11.64 8.40 -5.25
CA THR A 30 12.24 7.42 -6.17
C THR A 30 13.50 6.73 -5.60
N LYS A 31 13.89 7.05 -4.36
CA LYS A 31 15.10 6.53 -3.71
C LYS A 31 14.75 5.89 -2.38
N ILE A 32 15.11 4.62 -2.21
CA ILE A 32 14.94 3.93 -0.93
C ILE A 32 16.07 4.41 -0.02
N THR A 33 15.78 5.41 0.82
CA THR A 33 16.82 6.00 1.66
C THR A 33 17.06 5.14 2.90
N ILE A 34 18.02 4.19 2.83
CA ILE A 34 18.52 3.53 4.04
C ILE A 34 19.41 4.54 4.78
N LYS A 35 18.88 5.14 5.86
CA LYS A 35 19.60 6.11 6.69
C LYS A 35 20.66 5.40 7.55
N THR A 36 21.78 5.01 6.96
CA THR A 36 23.01 4.70 7.73
C THR A 36 23.77 6.00 8.01
N PRO A 37 24.38 6.17 9.20
CA PRO A 37 25.00 7.43 9.62
C PRO A 37 26.14 7.93 8.71
N MET A 38 26.69 7.09 7.82
CA MET A 38 27.85 7.39 6.99
C MET A 38 27.54 7.59 5.49
N GLN A 39 26.32 7.33 5.02
CA GLN A 39 25.98 7.39 3.59
C GLN A 39 24.53 7.87 3.41
N SER A 40 24.28 9.15 3.66
CA SER A 40 22.89 9.65 3.74
C SER A 40 22.13 9.71 2.41
N ASN A 41 22.69 9.30 1.26
CA ASN A 41 22.13 9.64 -0.05
C ASN A 41 22.35 8.61 -1.18
N GLN A 42 22.76 7.38 -0.90
CA GLN A 42 23.01 6.39 -1.95
C GLN A 42 22.36 5.04 -1.63
N ASP A 43 21.32 4.69 -2.37
CA ASP A 43 21.00 3.29 -2.63
C ASP A 43 22.29 2.60 -3.09
N MET A 44 22.69 1.50 -2.44
CA MET A 44 23.94 0.81 -2.81
C MET A 44 23.89 0.19 -4.22
N ARG A 45 22.68 0.05 -4.79
CA ARG A 45 22.38 -0.54 -6.11
C ARG A 45 21.14 0.13 -6.74
N PRO A 46 21.24 1.38 -7.21
CA PRO A 46 20.09 2.10 -7.77
C PRO A 46 19.50 1.38 -8.99
N ASP A 47 20.34 0.70 -9.78
CA ASP A 47 19.94 -0.12 -10.94
C ASP A 47 19.03 -1.31 -10.58
N LEU A 48 19.21 -1.88 -9.38
CA LEU A 48 18.37 -2.96 -8.90
C LEU A 48 17.04 -2.41 -8.40
N VAL A 49 17.07 -1.31 -7.66
CA VAL A 49 15.87 -0.61 -7.17
C VAL A 49 15.00 -0.18 -8.35
N ASP A 50 15.57 0.47 -9.37
CA ASP A 50 14.83 0.89 -10.57
C ASP A 50 14.16 -0.27 -11.30
N ARG A 51 14.79 -1.45 -11.34
CA ARG A 51 14.22 -2.66 -11.95
C ARG A 51 13.11 -3.29 -11.11
N MET A 52 13.24 -3.24 -9.79
CA MET A 52 12.28 -3.87 -8.86
C MET A 52 11.08 -2.96 -8.54
N LEU A 53 11.25 -1.63 -8.62
CA LEU A 53 10.21 -0.65 -8.31
C LEU A 53 8.86 -0.92 -9.01
N PRO A 54 8.80 -1.26 -10.31
CA PRO A 54 7.54 -1.60 -10.97
C PRO A 54 6.84 -2.81 -10.35
N GLU A 55 7.60 -3.87 -10.03
CA GLU A 55 7.07 -5.09 -9.43
C GLU A 55 6.59 -4.84 -8.00
N ILE A 56 7.34 -4.05 -7.22
CA ILE A 56 6.95 -3.63 -5.86
C ILE A 56 5.63 -2.85 -5.91
N LYS A 57 5.47 -1.91 -6.86
CA LYS A 57 4.22 -1.17 -7.03
C LYS A 57 3.06 -2.10 -7.35
N LEU A 58 3.26 -3.04 -8.28
CA LEU A 58 2.24 -4.01 -8.66
C LEU A 58 1.79 -4.87 -7.47
N VAL A 59 2.72 -5.33 -6.64
CA VAL A 59 2.40 -6.11 -5.43
C VAL A 59 1.57 -5.29 -4.44
N ILE A 60 1.89 -4.01 -4.26
CA ILE A 60 1.14 -3.12 -3.36
C ILE A 60 -0.27 -2.85 -3.92
N GLU A 61 -0.39 -2.59 -5.23
CA GLU A 61 -1.68 -2.41 -5.90
C GLU A 61 -2.57 -3.65 -5.78
N GLN A 62 -1.99 -4.85 -5.97
CA GLN A 62 -2.70 -6.11 -5.76
C GLN A 62 -3.13 -6.29 -4.31
N ALA A 63 -2.29 -5.94 -3.33
CA ALA A 63 -2.66 -6.00 -1.92
C ALA A 63 -3.83 -5.06 -1.59
N ILE A 64 -3.85 -3.84 -2.15
CA ILE A 64 -4.97 -2.91 -2.00
C ILE A 64 -6.25 -3.51 -2.56
N ALA A 65 -6.20 -4.13 -3.74
CA ALA A 65 -7.35 -4.80 -4.35
C ALA A 65 -7.88 -5.94 -3.45
N CYS A 66 -7.01 -6.80 -2.94
CA CYS A 66 -7.37 -7.87 -2.00
C CYS A 66 -8.05 -7.34 -0.72
N VAL A 67 -7.56 -6.23 -0.16
CA VAL A 67 -8.20 -5.59 1.01
C VAL A 67 -9.56 -5.00 0.63
N GLY A 68 -9.68 -4.43 -0.57
CA GLY A 68 -10.95 -3.95 -1.13
C GLY A 68 -11.99 -5.07 -1.25
N GLU A 69 -11.63 -6.24 -1.78
CA GLU A 69 -12.51 -7.40 -1.86
C GLU A 69 -13.00 -7.87 -0.49
N LYS A 70 -12.10 -7.90 0.51
CA LYS A 70 -12.47 -8.24 1.90
C LYS A 70 -13.44 -7.23 2.50
N LEU A 71 -13.23 -5.94 2.28
CA LEU A 71 -14.13 -4.87 2.73
C LEU A 71 -15.50 -4.99 2.07
N ALA A 72 -15.55 -5.25 0.76
CA ALA A 72 -16.77 -5.48 0.01
C ALA A 72 -17.56 -6.69 0.55
N ALA A 73 -16.88 -7.79 0.85
CA ALA A 73 -17.49 -8.98 1.47
C ALA A 73 -18.11 -8.68 2.85
N LEU A 74 -17.60 -7.68 3.58
CA LEU A 74 -18.15 -7.22 4.86
C LEU A 74 -19.25 -6.16 4.69
N GLY A 75 -19.55 -5.77 3.44
CA GLY A 75 -20.57 -4.78 3.08
C GLY A 75 -20.09 -3.34 3.17
N VAL A 76 -18.79 -3.09 2.99
CA VAL A 76 -18.21 -1.76 2.77
C VAL A 76 -17.88 -1.62 1.28
N SER A 77 -18.66 -0.83 0.55
CA SER A 77 -18.33 -0.40 -0.82
C SER A 77 -17.96 1.07 -0.83
N THR A 78 -17.16 1.48 -1.81
CA THR A 78 -16.94 2.90 -2.10
C THR A 78 -18.02 3.41 -3.07
N GLU A 79 -18.32 4.71 -3.07
CA GLU A 79 -19.30 5.30 -4.02
C GLU A 79 -18.93 5.04 -5.49
N LYS A 80 -17.64 4.80 -5.77
CA LYS A 80 -17.12 4.47 -7.09
C LYS A 80 -17.55 3.08 -7.59
N ASP A 81 -17.92 2.18 -6.68
CA ASP A 81 -18.40 0.81 -6.98
C ASP A 81 -19.94 0.73 -7.02
N ALA A 82 -20.63 1.81 -6.66
CA ALA A 82 -22.09 1.88 -6.58
C ALA A 82 -22.74 2.58 -7.79
N ALA A 83 -21.93 2.97 -8.79
CA ALA A 83 -22.33 3.68 -10.00
C ALA A 83 -22.21 2.82 -11.26
#